data_AF-R2QJ33-F1
#
_entry.id   AF-R2QJ33-F1
#
_cell.length_a   1.000
_cell.length_b   1.000
_cell.length_c   1.000
_cell.angle_alpha   90.00
_cell.angle_beta   90.00
_cell.angle_gamma   90.00
#
_symmetry.space_group_name_H-M   'P 1'
#
loop_
_entity.id
_entity.type
_entity.pdbx_description
1 polymer ?
#
loop_
_entity_poly.entity_id
_entity_poly.type
_entity_poly.pdbx_seq_one_letter_code
_entity_poly.pdbx_strand_id
1 'polypeptide(L)'
;MVQYKIRYFDIPVPKPHKRAYLKFMDVRYEGLTFLINDTITTDLNWEHSIVNQLKKVLSGELEPQGTGTNRTTLETTKDTTTIIDHFWGDETMDYFEDVVVPTKDLYDLIIWWIQKKLEVEIEADKSGLSEDELNAQSTIIDTEKLPQNDEE
;
A
#
# COMPACT_ATOMS: atom_id res chain seq x y z
N MET A 1 -12.07 -10.84 -1.97
CA MET A 1 -12.03 -10.25 -0.63
C MET A 1 -10.57 -10.26 -0.16
N VAL A 2 -9.91 -9.10 -0.21
CA VAL A 2 -8.47 -8.99 0.04
C VAL A 2 -8.26 -8.62 1.51
N GLN A 3 -7.47 -9.42 2.23
CA GLN A 3 -7.23 -9.23 3.66
C GLN A 3 -5.87 -8.58 3.89
N TYR A 4 -5.84 -7.56 4.74
CA TYR A 4 -4.62 -6.89 5.13
C TYR A 4 -4.59 -6.57 6.63
N LYS A 5 -3.41 -6.25 7.14
CA LYS A 5 -3.14 -5.85 8.52
C LYS A 5 -2.19 -4.67 8.55
N ILE A 6 -2.36 -3.79 9.52
CA ILE A 6 -1.33 -2.80 9.84
C ILE A 6 -0.27 -3.51 10.67
N ARG A 7 0.98 -3.38 10.27
CA ARG A 7 2.13 -3.92 10.99
C ARG A 7 3.04 -2.78 11.42
N TYR A 8 3.77 -3.02 12.50
CA TYR A 8 4.64 -2.02 13.10
C TYR A 8 6.08 -2.54 13.12
N PHE A 9 7.03 -1.63 13.05
CA PHE A 9 8.43 -1.89 13.34
C PHE A 9 9.09 -0.70 14.04
N ASP A 10 10.13 -0.99 14.83
CA ASP A 10 10.93 0.02 15.50
C ASP A 10 11.99 0.62 14.57
N ILE A 11 12.04 1.97 14.48
CA ILE A 11 13.18 2.67 13.88
C ILE A 11 14.08 3.24 14.98
N PRO A 12 15.39 2.92 14.96
CA PRO A 12 16.37 3.54 15.85
C PRO A 12 16.70 4.97 15.36
N VAL A 13 16.18 5.97 16.05
CA VAL A 13 16.66 7.37 16.02
C VAL A 13 16.65 7.89 17.47
N PRO A 14 17.14 9.10 17.85
CA PRO A 14 17.48 9.39 19.25
C PRO A 14 16.33 9.24 20.27
N LYS A 15 15.08 9.06 19.81
CA LYS A 15 14.01 8.35 20.52
C LYS A 15 13.44 7.25 19.59
N PRO A 16 13.10 6.06 20.10
CA PRO A 16 12.47 5.02 19.29
C PRO A 16 11.13 5.52 18.75
N HIS A 17 10.93 5.34 17.44
CA HIS A 17 9.69 5.67 16.74
C HIS A 17 9.12 4.42 16.09
N LYS A 18 7.81 4.21 16.23
CA LYS A 18 7.03 3.17 15.57
C LYS A 18 6.71 3.64 14.15
N ARG A 19 7.09 2.83 13.17
CA ARG A 19 6.59 2.96 11.81
C ARG A 19 5.54 1.93 11.52
N ALA A 20 4.52 2.35 10.77
CA ALA A 20 3.43 1.49 10.36
C ALA A 20 3.56 1.17 8.87
N TYR A 21 3.22 -0.05 8.49
CA TYR A 21 3.12 -0.50 7.10
C TYR A 21 1.89 -1.37 6.89
N LEU A 22 1.33 -1.31 5.69
CA LEU A 22 0.19 -2.12 5.29
C LEU A 22 0.68 -3.49 4.78
N LYS A 23 0.37 -4.60 5.46
CA LYS A 23 0.74 -5.95 5.03
C LYS A 23 -0.49 -6.72 4.54
N PHE A 24 -0.47 -7.15 3.29
CA PHE A 24 -1.46 -8.11 2.81
C PHE A 24 -1.15 -9.51 3.33
N MET A 25 -2.20 -10.24 3.71
CA MET A 25 -2.07 -11.54 4.37
C MET A 25 -1.87 -12.70 3.39
N ASP A 26 -2.29 -12.50 2.15
CA ASP A 26 -2.07 -13.45 1.06
C ASP A 26 -0.78 -13.07 0.32
N VAL A 27 0.13 -14.04 0.20
CA VAL A 27 1.47 -13.88 -0.38
C VAL A 27 1.43 -13.35 -1.81
N ARG A 28 0.36 -13.62 -2.56
CA ARG A 28 0.21 -13.11 -3.93
C ARG A 28 0.21 -11.58 -3.98
N TYR A 29 -0.23 -10.92 -2.92
CA TYR A 29 -0.27 -9.46 -2.80
C TYR A 29 1.00 -8.86 -2.16
N GLU A 30 2.09 -9.61 -2.09
CA GLU A 30 3.34 -9.11 -1.53
C GLU A 30 3.94 -7.98 -2.38
N GLY A 31 3.84 -8.05 -3.71
CA GLY A 31 4.19 -6.93 -4.59
C GLY A 31 3.40 -5.65 -4.27
N LEU A 32 2.11 -5.78 -3.95
CA LEU A 32 1.27 -4.66 -3.55
C LEU A 32 1.65 -4.09 -2.18
N THR A 33 2.11 -4.94 -1.25
CA THR A 33 2.70 -4.51 0.03
C THR A 33 3.89 -3.58 -0.22
N PHE A 34 4.82 -3.99 -1.09
CA PHE A 34 6.01 -3.19 -1.41
C PHE A 34 5.65 -1.88 -2.11
N LEU A 35 4.78 -1.95 -3.13
CA LEU A 35 4.35 -0.78 -3.87
C LEU A 35 3.76 0.31 -2.95
N ILE A 36 2.80 -0.06 -2.10
CA ILE A 36 2.12 0.89 -1.22
C ILE A 36 3.10 1.50 -0.21
N ASN A 37 3.90 0.67 0.45
CA ASN A 37 4.71 1.14 1.58
C ASN A 37 6.01 1.84 1.13
N ASP A 38 6.72 1.29 0.15
CA ASP A 38 8.05 1.77 -0.22
C ASP A 38 8.01 2.82 -1.33
N THR A 39 7.05 2.71 -2.26
CA THR A 39 7.01 3.58 -3.44
C THR A 39 6.05 4.75 -3.22
N ILE A 40 4.82 4.45 -2.81
CA ILE A 40 3.77 5.46 -2.77
C ILE A 40 3.94 6.42 -1.59
N THR A 41 4.36 5.94 -0.42
CA THR A 41 4.54 6.84 0.75
C THR A 41 5.84 7.66 0.73
N THR A 42 6.70 7.45 -0.26
CA THR A 42 7.99 8.15 -0.40
C THR A 42 8.07 9.06 -1.62
N ASP A 43 7.07 9.02 -2.51
CA ASP A 43 7.07 9.82 -3.73
C ASP A 43 6.86 11.30 -3.43
N LEU A 44 7.91 12.11 -3.60
CA LEU A 44 7.90 13.55 -3.36
C LEU A 44 7.34 14.33 -4.56
N ASN A 45 7.13 13.68 -5.71
CA ASN A 45 6.61 14.32 -6.92
C ASN A 45 5.16 13.93 -7.19
N TRP A 46 4.24 14.69 -6.59
CA TRP A 46 2.81 14.45 -6.67
C TRP A 46 2.25 14.39 -8.11
N GLU A 47 2.86 15.11 -9.06
CA GLU A 47 2.38 15.15 -10.45
C GLU A 47 2.54 13.82 -11.18
N HIS A 48 3.63 13.11 -10.91
CA HIS A 48 3.94 11.81 -11.52
C HIS A 48 3.64 10.62 -10.61
N SER A 49 3.18 10.88 -9.38
CA SER A 49 2.84 9.83 -8.43
C SER A 49 1.80 8.85 -8.97
N ILE A 50 1.96 7.59 -8.58
CA ILE A 50 1.00 6.51 -8.87
C ILE A 50 -0.43 6.96 -8.49
N VAL A 51 -0.57 7.66 -7.37
CA VAL A 51 -1.86 8.20 -6.90
C VAL A 51 -2.50 9.13 -7.93
N ASN A 52 -1.73 10.08 -8.45
CA ASN A 52 -2.24 11.04 -9.42
C ASN A 52 -2.54 10.39 -10.77
N GLN A 53 -1.76 9.39 -11.16
CA GLN A 53 -2.02 8.62 -12.37
C GLN A 53 -3.30 7.79 -12.27
N LEU A 54 -3.49 7.06 -11.17
CA LEU A 54 -4.73 6.34 -10.88
C LEU A 54 -5.93 7.30 -10.93
N LYS A 55 -5.81 8.48 -10.30
CA LYS A 55 -6.85 9.52 -10.33
C LYS A 55 -7.19 9.97 -11.76
N LYS A 56 -6.18 10.26 -12.58
CA LYS A 56 -6.39 10.73 -13.96
C LYS A 56 -6.98 9.64 -14.88
N VAL A 57 -6.57 8.38 -14.71
CA VAL A 57 -7.17 7.26 -15.45
C VAL A 57 -8.63 7.08 -15.05
N LEU A 58 -8.94 7.11 -13.74
CA LEU A 58 -10.31 7.02 -13.22
C LEU A 58 -11.20 8.18 -13.72
N SER A 59 -10.68 9.42 -13.79
CA SER A 59 -11.43 10.56 -14.32
C SER A 59 -11.54 10.56 -15.86
N GLY A 60 -10.72 9.74 -16.55
CA GLY A 60 -10.64 9.72 -18.01
C GLY A 60 -9.81 10.84 -18.62
N GLU A 61 -9.06 11.58 -17.81
CA GLU A 61 -8.09 12.59 -18.27
C GLU A 61 -6.84 11.96 -18.89
N LEU A 62 -6.56 10.69 -18.57
CA LEU A 62 -5.42 9.94 -19.05
C LEU A 62 -5.85 8.60 -19.60
N GLU A 63 -5.34 8.26 -20.78
CA GLU A 63 -5.53 6.94 -21.37
C GLU A 63 -4.84 5.86 -20.52
N PRO A 64 -5.28 4.60 -20.61
CA PRO A 64 -4.63 3.49 -19.93
C PRO A 64 -3.12 3.44 -20.20
N GLN A 65 -2.33 3.32 -19.14
CA GLN A 65 -0.87 3.39 -19.24
C GLN A 65 -0.17 2.49 -18.21
N GLY A 66 1.07 2.14 -18.54
CA GLY A 66 2.02 1.47 -17.65
C GLY A 66 2.83 2.48 -16.84
N THR A 67 2.88 2.33 -15.51
CA THR A 67 3.76 3.12 -14.64
C THR A 67 4.34 2.25 -13.53
N GLY A 68 5.55 2.49 -13.08
CA GLY A 68 6.15 1.57 -12.12
C GLY A 68 7.46 2.02 -11.54
N THR A 69 7.96 1.16 -10.66
CA THR A 69 9.32 1.19 -10.16
C THR A 69 10.18 0.18 -10.91
N ASN A 70 11.46 0.11 -10.53
CA ASN A 70 12.36 -0.93 -11.02
C ASN A 70 11.91 -2.36 -10.67
N ARG A 71 11.03 -2.52 -9.67
CA ARG A 71 10.54 -3.84 -9.23
C ARG A 71 9.14 -4.14 -9.75
N THR A 72 8.25 -3.14 -9.78
CA THR A 72 6.83 -3.38 -10.04
C THR A 72 6.30 -2.39 -11.06
N THR A 73 5.63 -2.88 -12.11
CA THR A 73 4.86 -2.04 -13.04
C THR A 73 3.38 -2.21 -12.79
N LEU A 74 2.65 -1.11 -12.97
CA LEU A 74 1.21 -0.98 -12.89
C LEU A 74 0.70 -0.71 -14.29
N GLU A 75 -0.04 -1.65 -14.86
CA GLU A 75 -0.85 -1.39 -16.05
C GLU A 75 -2.25 -0.99 -15.60
N THR A 76 -2.59 0.29 -15.78
CA THR A 76 -3.81 0.86 -15.23
C THR A 76 -4.82 1.12 -16.33
N THR A 77 -6.02 0.55 -16.18
CA THR A 77 -7.22 0.91 -16.95
C THR A 77 -8.25 1.57 -16.02
N LYS A 78 -9.41 2.00 -16.55
CA LYS A 78 -10.50 2.51 -15.72
C LYS A 78 -11.07 1.46 -14.76
N ASP A 79 -11.10 0.21 -15.18
CA ASP A 79 -11.77 -0.86 -14.44
C ASP A 79 -10.79 -1.60 -13.53
N THR A 80 -9.60 -1.91 -14.05
CA THR A 80 -8.60 -2.73 -13.37
C THR A 80 -7.19 -2.15 -13.45
N THR A 81 -6.42 -2.38 -12.40
CA THR A 81 -4.98 -2.21 -12.36
C THR A 81 -4.31 -3.57 -12.23
N THR A 82 -3.42 -3.89 -13.17
CA THR A 82 -2.56 -5.07 -13.10
C THR A 82 -1.23 -4.67 -12.51
N ILE A 83 -0.80 -5.38 -11.47
CA ILE A 83 0.46 -5.19 -10.76
C ILE A 83 1.37 -6.32 -11.21
N ILE A 84 2.41 -5.97 -11.94
CA ILE A 84 3.36 -6.89 -12.57
C ILE A 84 4.68 -6.80 -11.81
N ASP A 85 5.14 -7.91 -11.24
CA ASP A 85 6.49 -7.99 -10.67
C ASP A 85 7.50 -8.29 -11.80
N HIS A 86 8.42 -7.36 -12.01
CA HIS A 86 9.50 -7.51 -12.98
C HIS A 86 10.74 -8.16 -12.38
N PHE A 87 10.68 -8.64 -11.14
CA PHE A 87 11.76 -9.42 -10.59
C PHE A 87 11.78 -10.83 -11.22
N TRP A 88 12.73 -11.03 -12.14
CA TRP A 88 13.05 -12.35 -12.67
C TRP A 88 13.93 -13.02 -11.62
N GLY A 89 13.33 -13.82 -10.75
CA GLY A 89 14.02 -14.49 -9.65
C GLY A 89 15.35 -15.11 -10.07
N ASP A 90 16.41 -14.89 -9.27
CA ASP A 90 17.45 -15.92 -9.15
C ASP A 90 16.99 -16.97 -8.13
N GLU A 91 17.75 -18.05 -7.94
CA GLU A 91 17.40 -19.18 -7.06
C GLU A 91 17.12 -18.81 -5.59
N THR A 92 17.28 -17.53 -5.20
CA THR A 92 17.16 -17.03 -3.82
C THR A 92 15.98 -16.09 -3.57
N MET A 93 15.18 -15.73 -4.58
CA MET A 93 14.08 -14.78 -4.42
C MET A 93 12.80 -15.19 -5.17
N ASP A 94 11.68 -15.13 -4.47
CA ASP A 94 10.36 -15.54 -4.95
C ASP A 94 9.84 -14.59 -6.05
N TYR A 95 9.37 -15.19 -7.16
CA TYR A 95 8.55 -14.52 -8.15
C TYR A 95 7.13 -14.34 -7.59
N PHE A 96 6.60 -13.11 -7.61
CA PHE A 96 5.20 -12.87 -7.27
C PHE A 96 4.33 -12.89 -8.53
N GLU A 97 3.21 -13.62 -8.46
CA GLU A 97 2.23 -13.65 -9.54
C GLU A 97 1.68 -12.25 -9.83
N ASP A 98 1.36 -12.00 -11.11
CA ASP A 98 0.65 -10.79 -11.50
C ASP A 98 -0.68 -10.69 -10.78
N VAL A 99 -0.94 -9.55 -10.16
CA VAL A 99 -2.17 -9.30 -9.41
C VAL A 99 -3.04 -8.32 -10.15
N VAL A 100 -4.30 -8.68 -10.36
CA VAL A 100 -5.32 -7.78 -10.91
C VAL A 100 -6.25 -7.34 -9.78
N VAL A 101 -6.40 -6.03 -9.60
CA VAL A 101 -7.33 -5.42 -8.65
C VAL A 101 -8.19 -4.37 -9.34
N PRO A 102 -9.40 -4.06 -8.84
CA PRO A 102 -10.17 -2.92 -9.32
C PRO A 102 -9.39 -1.62 -9.12
N THR A 103 -9.32 -0.76 -10.15
CA THR A 103 -8.54 0.48 -10.09
C THR A 103 -9.04 1.41 -8.98
N LYS A 104 -10.36 1.48 -8.80
CA LYS A 104 -11.00 2.30 -7.77
C LYS A 104 -10.63 1.83 -6.36
N ASP A 105 -10.70 0.53 -6.11
CA ASP A 105 -10.39 -0.05 -4.80
C ASP A 105 -8.92 0.18 -4.43
N LEU A 106 -8.01 0.04 -5.41
CA LEU A 106 -6.60 0.33 -5.21
C LEU A 106 -6.37 1.81 -4.88
N TYR A 107 -6.99 2.71 -5.64
CA TYR A 107 -6.92 4.16 -5.40
C TYR A 107 -7.42 4.52 -4.00
N ASP A 108 -8.60 4.02 -3.62
CA ASP A 108 -9.22 4.31 -2.33
C ASP A 108 -8.37 3.78 -1.17
N LEU A 109 -7.84 2.56 -1.29
CA LEU A 109 -6.96 1.98 -0.29
C LEU A 109 -5.70 2.81 -0.09
N ILE A 110 -5.08 3.27 -1.19
CA ILE A 110 -3.89 4.10 -1.14
C ILE A 110 -4.18 5.44 -0.46
N ILE A 111 -5.27 6.11 -0.85
CA ILE A 111 -5.67 7.39 -0.23
C ILE A 111 -5.95 7.22 1.25
N TRP A 112 -6.74 6.21 1.62
CA TRP A 112 -7.02 5.87 3.01
C TRP A 112 -5.71 5.62 3.78
N TRP A 113 -4.79 4.85 3.21
CA TRP A 113 -3.52 4.54 3.89
C TRP A 113 -2.64 5.78 4.09
N ILE A 114 -2.53 6.65 3.08
CA ILE A 114 -1.79 7.93 3.20
C ILE A 114 -2.37 8.79 4.34
N GLN A 115 -3.70 8.86 4.44
CA GLN A 115 -4.38 9.61 5.50
C GLN A 115 -4.20 8.96 6.88
N LYS A 116 -4.31 7.63 6.96
CA LYS A 116 -4.35 6.88 8.22
C LYS A 116 -2.96 6.61 8.82
N LYS A 117 -1.91 6.49 7.99
CA LYS A 117 -0.57 6.05 8.39
C LYS A 117 0.01 6.89 9.54
N LEU A 118 -0.02 8.22 9.42
CA LEU A 118 0.56 9.10 10.44
C LEU A 118 -0.19 9.01 11.77
N GLU A 119 -1.52 8.89 11.73
CA GLU A 119 -2.35 8.74 12.92
C GLU A 119 -1.97 7.48 13.69
N VAL A 120 -1.89 6.34 13.01
CA VAL A 120 -1.57 5.06 13.66
C VAL A 120 -0.12 4.99 14.16
N GLU A 121 0.82 5.69 13.51
CA GLU A 121 2.20 5.82 14.00
C GLU A 121 2.26 6.66 15.29
N ILE A 122 1.53 7.79 15.34
CA ILE A 122 1.45 8.64 16.54
C ILE A 122 0.79 7.90 17.71
N GLU A 123 -0.26 7.13 17.45
CA GLU A 123 -0.93 6.33 18.47
C GLU A 123 -0.03 5.21 18.99
N ALA A 124 0.68 4.51 18.10
CA ALA A 124 1.64 3.48 18.47
C ALA A 124 2.77 4.04 19.34
N ASP A 125 3.34 5.20 18.97
CA ASP A 125 4.37 5.90 19.75
C ASP A 125 3.88 6.27 21.17
N LYS A 126 2.61 6.70 21.29
CA LYS A 126 2.02 7.10 22.59
C LYS A 126 1.63 5.91 23.46
N SER A 127 1.39 4.75 22.88
CA SER A 127 0.89 3.56 23.60
C SER A 127 1.90 3.01 24.61
N GLY A 128 3.20 3.22 24.38
CA GLY A 128 4.28 2.61 25.16
C GLY A 128 4.44 1.09 24.94
N LEU A 129 3.70 0.51 23.98
CA LEU A 129 3.77 -0.90 23.63
C LEU A 129 5.01 -1.22 22.78
N SER A 130 5.53 -2.44 22.93
CA SER A 130 6.55 -3.00 22.06
C SER A 130 6.01 -3.29 20.65
N GLU A 131 6.93 -3.49 19.70
CA GLU A 131 6.58 -3.94 18.34
C GLU A 131 5.72 -5.21 18.36
N ASP A 132 6.11 -6.22 19.13
CA ASP A 132 5.41 -7.50 19.23
C ASP A 132 3.98 -7.33 19.76
N GLU A 133 3.79 -6.49 20.79
CA GLU A 133 2.48 -6.23 21.38
C GLU A 133 1.54 -5.50 20.40
N LEU A 134 2.05 -4.49 19.68
CA LEU A 134 1.29 -3.79 18.64
C LEU A 134 0.89 -4.74 17.51
N ASN A 135 1.83 -5.57 17.05
CA ASN A 135 1.61 -6.54 15.99
C ASN A 135 0.66 -7.68 16.40
N ALA A 136 0.60 -8.03 17.69
CA ALA A 136 -0.36 -9.00 18.23
C ALA A 136 -1.79 -8.42 18.34
N GLN A 137 -1.92 -7.13 18.64
CA GLN A 137 -3.21 -6.43 18.75
C GLN A 137 -3.79 -6.02 17.39
N SER A 138 -2.97 -5.96 16.35
CA SER A 138 -3.41 -5.64 14.99
C SER A 138 -4.44 -6.65 14.47
N THR A 139 -5.57 -6.12 13.96
CA THR A 139 -6.69 -6.92 13.44
C THR A 139 -6.62 -7.05 11.91
N ILE A 140 -7.10 -8.18 11.38
CA ILE A 140 -7.28 -8.33 9.93
C ILE A 140 -8.43 -7.40 9.53
N ILE A 141 -8.14 -6.52 8.58
CA ILE A 141 -9.12 -5.67 7.92
C ILE A 141 -9.44 -6.28 6.56
N ASP A 142 -10.71 -6.17 6.20
CA ASP A 142 -11.24 -6.62 4.93
C ASP A 142 -11.45 -5.42 4.02
N THR A 143 -11.04 -5.49 2.75
CA THR A 143 -11.18 -4.37 1.80
C THR A 143 -12.63 -3.91 1.60
N GLU A 144 -13.62 -4.80 1.77
CA GLU A 144 -15.05 -4.41 1.73
C GLU A 144 -15.51 -3.60 2.96
N LYS A 145 -14.68 -3.55 4.00
CA LYS A 145 -14.93 -2.83 5.26
C LYS A 145 -14.05 -1.60 5.42
N LEU A 146 -13.39 -1.14 4.34
CA LEU A 146 -12.74 0.15 4.37
C LEU A 146 -13.75 1.20 4.84
N PRO A 147 -13.45 2.00 5.88
CA PRO A 147 -14.32 3.09 6.26
C PRO A 147 -14.47 3.96 5.03
N GLN A 148 -15.70 4.07 4.52
CA GLN A 148 -15.97 5.08 3.51
C GLN A 148 -15.69 6.41 4.20
N ASN A 149 -14.84 7.24 3.60
CA ASN A 149 -14.78 8.63 3.99
C ASN A 149 -16.17 9.17 3.63
N ASP A 150 -17.07 9.16 4.60
CA ASP A 150 -18.29 9.94 4.53
C ASP A 150 -17.82 11.39 4.44
N GLU A 151 -17.89 11.95 3.24
CA GLU A 151 -17.71 13.38 3.01
C GLU A 151 -18.81 14.10 3.81
N GLU A 152 -18.44 14.71 4.94
CA GLU A 152 -19.21 15.77 5.61
C GLU A 152 -18.89 17.15 4.99
#